data_AF-A0A5P0YSW8-F1
#
_entry.id   AF-A0A5P0YSW8-F1
#
_cell.length_a   1.000
_cell.length_b   1.000
_cell.length_c   1.000
_cell.angle_alpha   90.00
_cell.angle_beta   90.00
_cell.angle_gamma   90.00
#
_symmetry.space_group_name_H-M   'P 1'
#
loop_
_entity.id
_entity.type
_entity.pdbx_description
1 polymer ?
#
loop_
_entity_poly.entity_id
_entity_poly.type
_entity_poly.pdbx_seq_one_letter_code
_entity_poly.pdbx_strand_id
1 'polypeptide(L)'
;MAEPEFEQTGVPIGRLLRSLTRAGQVRVQGGRLVLLTSYGREIDSAPVDEVSVSASWLPGHDVTLATVGRTRYALGLTAPVRERLASSLRDARERAAKMASGNRRTAMP
;
A
#
# COMPACT_ATOMS: atom_id res chain seq x y z
N MET A 1 -6.16 -3.76 -18.55
CA MET A 1 -6.73 -3.68 -17.18
C MET A 1 -5.95 -4.69 -16.35
N ALA A 2 -4.99 -4.26 -15.54
CA ALA A 2 -4.26 -5.21 -14.68
C ALA A 2 -5.14 -5.48 -13.46
N GLU A 3 -5.43 -6.75 -13.18
CA GLU A 3 -6.15 -7.13 -11.97
C GLU A 3 -5.39 -6.58 -10.74
N PRO A 4 -6.06 -5.90 -9.79
CA PRO A 4 -5.40 -5.53 -8.55
C PRO A 4 -4.98 -6.78 -7.79
N GLU A 5 -3.73 -6.80 -7.34
CA GLU A 5 -3.20 -7.88 -6.50
C GLU A 5 -3.83 -7.82 -5.10
N PHE A 6 -4.24 -6.63 -4.69
CA PHE A 6 -4.99 -6.37 -3.49
C PHE A 6 -5.87 -5.15 -3.71
N GLU A 7 -7.10 -5.23 -3.22
CA GLU A 7 -8.01 -4.09 -3.14
C GLU A 7 -8.80 -4.15 -1.84
N GLN A 8 -8.82 -3.03 -1.13
CA GLN A 8 -9.67 -2.83 0.03
C GLN A 8 -10.34 -1.47 -0.07
N THR A 9 -11.67 -1.45 0.03
CA THR A 9 -12.48 -0.23 0.07
C THR A 9 -12.99 0.05 1.49
N GLY A 10 -13.56 1.23 1.72
CA GLY A 10 -14.10 1.61 3.02
C GLY A 10 -13.03 1.88 4.09
N VAL A 11 -11.80 2.17 3.66
CA VAL A 11 -10.66 2.38 4.55
C VAL A 11 -10.64 3.84 5.03
N PRO A 12 -10.69 4.11 6.34
CA PRO A 12 -10.37 5.43 6.86
C PRO A 12 -8.89 5.73 6.60
N ILE A 13 -8.60 6.79 5.84
CA ILE A 13 -7.24 7.24 5.53
C ILE A 13 -7.04 8.61 6.18
N GLY A 14 -6.10 8.67 7.11
CA GLY A 14 -5.62 9.90 7.73
C GLY A 14 -4.15 10.14 7.41
N ARG A 15 -3.71 11.38 7.57
CA ARG A 15 -2.32 11.81 7.53
C ARG A 15 -2.03 12.60 8.80
N LEU A 16 -1.21 12.03 9.69
CA LEU A 16 -0.92 12.58 11.02
C LEU A 16 -2.22 12.91 11.78
N LEU A 17 -2.49 14.20 12.04
CA LEU A 17 -3.66 14.70 12.76
C LEU A 17 -4.87 15.02 11.85
N ARG A 18 -4.74 14.85 10.53
CA ARG A 18 -5.80 15.21 9.57
C ARG A 18 -6.41 13.95 8.93
N SER A 19 -7.73 13.81 9.02
CA SER A 19 -8.46 12.82 8.22
C SER A 19 -8.57 13.29 6.77
N LEU A 20 -8.25 12.43 5.80
CA LEU A 20 -8.36 12.73 4.38
C LEU A 20 -9.64 12.13 3.79
N THR A 21 -9.95 10.89 4.14
CA THR A 21 -11.19 10.21 3.75
C THR A 21 -11.56 9.18 4.82
N ARG A 22 -12.85 8.94 5.01
CA ARG A 22 -13.34 7.88 5.92
C ARG A 22 -13.61 6.55 5.22
N ALA A 23 -13.77 6.59 3.89
CA ALA A 23 -14.10 5.42 3.08
C ALA A 23 -13.22 5.37 1.82
N GLY A 24 -11.93 5.63 2.00
CA GLY A 24 -10.93 5.50 0.94
C GLY A 24 -10.73 4.07 0.47
N GLN A 25 -9.87 3.92 -0.50
CA GLN A 25 -9.51 2.62 -1.06
C GLN A 25 -7.98 2.47 -1.03
N VAL A 26 -7.52 1.27 -0.75
CA VAL A 26 -6.11 0.89 -0.76
C VAL A 26 -5.95 -0.21 -1.78
N ARG A 27 -5.11 0.02 -2.79
CA ARG A 27 -4.92 -0.91 -3.90
C ARG A 27 -3.43 -1.20 -4.10
N VAL A 28 -3.09 -2.46 -4.34
CA VAL A 28 -1.75 -2.85 -4.81
C VAL A 28 -1.89 -3.34 -6.24
N GLN A 29 -1.16 -2.72 -7.17
CA GLN A 29 -1.23 -3.06 -8.59
C GLN A 29 0.08 -2.73 -9.28
N GLY A 30 0.60 -3.68 -10.06
CA GLY A 30 1.77 -3.43 -10.92
C GLY A 30 3.01 -3.02 -10.11
N GLY A 31 3.20 -3.61 -8.93
CA GLY A 31 4.35 -3.34 -8.07
C GLY A 31 4.32 -2.00 -7.33
N ARG A 32 3.17 -1.34 -7.22
CA ARG A 32 2.99 -0.12 -6.39
C ARG A 32 1.74 -0.19 -5.54
N LEU A 33 1.77 0.52 -4.42
CA LEU A 33 0.60 0.80 -3.59
C LEU A 33 0.00 2.13 -4.02
N VAL A 34 -1.32 2.17 -4.14
CA VAL A 34 -2.10 3.35 -4.50
C VAL A 34 -3.15 3.58 -3.41
N LEU A 35 -3.13 4.78 -2.84
CA LEU A 35 -4.15 5.27 -1.93
C LEU A 35 -5.16 6.10 -2.72
N LEU A 36 -6.42 5.79 -2.56
CA LEU A 36 -7.51 6.43 -3.28
C LEU A 36 -8.56 6.97 -2.30
N THR A 37 -9.24 8.02 -2.71
CA THR A 37 -10.48 8.47 -2.08
C THR A 37 -11.61 7.48 -2.34
N SER A 38 -12.77 7.67 -1.71
CA SER A 38 -13.97 6.86 -1.96
C SER A 38 -14.41 6.86 -3.43
N TYR A 39 -14.16 7.95 -4.15
CA TYR A 39 -14.49 8.12 -5.56
C TYR A 39 -13.43 7.53 -6.52
N GLY A 40 -12.40 6.86 -6.00
CA GLY A 40 -11.31 6.32 -6.83
C GLY A 40 -10.30 7.38 -7.29
N ARG A 41 -10.36 8.61 -6.77
CA ARG A 41 -9.34 9.64 -7.03
C ARG A 41 -8.08 9.33 -6.25
N GLU A 42 -6.92 9.37 -6.91
CA GLU A 42 -5.61 9.16 -6.27
C GLU A 42 -5.32 10.23 -5.23
N ILE A 43 -4.96 9.77 -4.04
CA ILE A 43 -4.42 10.58 -2.94
C ILE A 43 -2.90 10.59 -3.06
N ASP A 44 -2.32 9.40 -3.14
CA ASP A 44 -0.87 9.19 -3.21
C ASP A 44 -0.57 7.77 -3.75
N SER A 45 0.60 7.59 -4.35
CA SER A 45 1.07 6.28 -4.81
C SER A 45 2.59 6.16 -4.69
N ALA A 46 3.06 4.96 -4.36
CA ALA A 46 4.50 4.67 -4.26
C ALA A 46 4.79 3.21 -4.61
N PRO A 47 5.99 2.91 -5.13
CA PRO A 47 6.39 1.54 -5.42
C PRO A 47 6.50 0.74 -4.12
N VAL A 48 6.20 -0.56 -4.17
CA VAL A 48 6.10 -1.40 -2.96
C VAL A 48 7.42 -1.55 -2.20
N ASP A 49 8.55 -1.21 -2.82
CA ASP A 49 9.85 -1.19 -2.14
C ASP A 49 10.01 0.02 -1.20
N GLU A 50 9.38 1.15 -1.53
CA GLU A 50 9.30 2.38 -0.74
C GLU A 50 8.08 2.40 0.20
N VAL A 51 7.29 1.33 0.21
CA VAL A 51 6.10 1.21 1.06
C VAL A 51 6.41 0.35 2.27
N SER A 52 6.07 0.85 3.45
CA SER A 52 6.19 0.11 4.71
C SER A 52 4.89 0.20 5.51
N VAL A 53 4.36 -0.95 5.91
CA VAL A 53 3.18 -1.04 6.79
C VAL A 53 3.57 -1.63 8.12
N SER A 54 3.09 -1.01 9.20
CA SER A 54 3.35 -1.43 10.57
C SER A 54 2.06 -1.31 11.39
N ALA A 55 1.90 -2.22 12.36
CA ALA A 55 0.82 -2.08 13.34
C ALA A 55 1.07 -0.83 14.18
N SER A 56 0.01 -0.06 14.43
CA SER A 56 0.10 0.98 15.46
C SER A 56 0.18 0.31 16.84
N TRP A 57 1.05 0.85 17.69
CA TRP A 57 1.16 0.47 19.09
C TRP A 57 -0.03 0.96 19.94
N LEU A 58 -0.96 1.74 19.36
CA LEU A 58 -2.12 2.28 20.07
C LEU A 58 -3.09 1.15 20.46
N PRO A 59 -3.32 0.91 21.76
CA PRO A 59 -4.29 -0.07 22.21
C PRO A 59 -5.72 0.33 21.81
N GLY A 60 -6.52 -0.65 21.38
CA GLY A 60 -7.96 -0.49 21.10
C GLY A 60 -8.32 0.13 19.75
N HIS A 61 -7.35 0.49 18.92
CA HIS A 61 -7.60 1.02 17.58
C HIS A 61 -6.95 0.12 16.52
N ASP A 62 -7.77 -0.44 15.62
CA ASP A 62 -7.35 -1.12 14.39
C ASP A 62 -6.73 -0.12 13.39
N VAL A 63 -5.62 0.50 13.80
CA VAL A 63 -4.89 1.50 13.03
C VAL A 63 -3.58 0.88 12.56
N THR A 64 -3.40 0.92 11.25
CA THR A 64 -2.17 0.52 10.56
C THR A 64 -1.45 1.77 10.08
N LEU A 65 -0.18 1.92 10.46
CA LEU A 65 0.66 3.00 9.95
C LEU A 65 1.29 2.55 8.64
N ALA A 66 0.95 3.24 7.56
CA ALA A 66 1.52 3.03 6.23
C ALA A 66 2.43 4.21 5.87
N THR A 67 3.68 3.93 5.57
CA THR A 67 4.61 4.89 4.97
C THR A 67 4.60 4.61 3.47
N VAL A 68 4.21 5.61 2.68
CA VAL A 68 4.12 5.56 1.23
C VAL A 68 5.12 6.56 0.69
N GLY A 69 6.26 6.06 0.18
CA GLY A 69 7.40 6.90 -0.14
C GLY A 69 7.95 7.57 1.12
N ARG A 70 7.78 8.89 1.22
CA ARG A 70 8.18 9.69 2.39
C ARG A 70 7.02 10.11 3.28
N THR A 71 5.79 9.77 2.92
CA THR A 71 4.59 10.26 3.63
C THR A 71 4.01 9.17 4.52
N ARG A 72 3.75 9.49 5.79
CA ARG A 72 3.08 8.60 6.73
C ARG A 72 1.57 8.82 6.73
N TYR A 73 0.84 7.73 6.56
CA TYR A 73 -0.61 7.62 6.59
C TYR A 73 -1.06 6.69 7.72
N ALA A 74 -2.18 7.03 8.33
CA ALA A 74 -2.90 6.16 9.26
C ALA A 74 -4.07 5.54 8.49
N LEU A 75 -4.08 4.21 8.39
CA LEU A 75 -5.11 3.43 7.73
C LEU A 75 -5.93 2.69 8.79
N GLY A 76 -7.24 2.88 8.80
CA GLY A 76 -8.15 2.08 9.63
C GLY A 76 -8.32 0.69 9.01
N LEU A 77 -7.42 -0.24 9.33
CA LEU A 77 -7.43 -1.61 8.84
C LEU A 77 -7.44 -2.56 10.03
N THR A 78 -8.38 -3.49 10.01
CA THR A 78 -8.40 -4.59 10.99
C THR A 78 -7.16 -5.47 10.82
N ALA A 79 -6.77 -6.14 11.91
CA ALA A 79 -5.65 -7.09 11.90
C ALA A 79 -5.61 -8.06 10.69
N PRO A 80 -6.71 -8.77 10.33
CA PRO A 80 -6.68 -9.69 9.19
C PRO A 80 -6.50 -8.98 7.85
N VAL A 81 -7.06 -7.77 7.68
CA VAL A 81 -6.90 -7.01 6.43
C VAL A 81 -5.47 -6.49 6.30
N ARG A 82 -4.88 -6.02 7.40
CA ARG A 82 -3.48 -5.61 7.47
C ARG A 82 -2.53 -6.75 7.08
N GLU A 83 -2.77 -7.96 7.58
CA GLU A 83 -1.94 -9.12 7.27
C GLU A 83 -2.03 -9.49 5.78
N ARG A 84 -3.22 -9.45 5.19
CA ARG A 84 -3.40 -9.64 3.75
C ARG A 84 -2.64 -8.58 2.94
N LEU A 85 -2.74 -7.30 3.33
CA LEU A 85 -1.99 -6.22 2.69
C LEU A 85 -0.48 -6.44 2.80
N ALA A 86 0.02 -6.82 3.99
CA ALA A 86 1.44 -7.09 4.21
C ALA A 86 1.96 -8.26 3.35
N SER A 87 1.17 -9.33 3.21
CA SER A 87 1.49 -10.46 2.32
C SER A 87 1.52 -10.02 0.86
N SER A 88 0.51 -9.29 0.38
CA SER A 88 0.47 -8.77 -0.99
C SER A 88 1.63 -7.84 -1.31
N LEU A 89 2.05 -6.99 -0.36
CA LEU A 89 3.23 -6.13 -0.52
C LEU A 89 4.52 -6.94 -0.61
N ARG A 90 4.65 -8.02 0.17
CA ARG A 90 5.79 -8.95 0.10
C ARG A 90 5.86 -9.62 -1.27
N ASP A 91 4.74 -10.17 -1.73
CA ASP A 91 4.65 -10.83 -3.04
C ASP A 91 4.94 -9.87 -4.18
N ALA A 92 4.41 -8.65 -4.10
CA ALA A 92 4.67 -7.59 -5.07
C ALA A 92 6.15 -7.18 -5.08
N ARG A 93 6.78 -7.10 -3.91
CA ARG A 93 8.21 -6.77 -3.77
C ARG A 93 9.10 -7.86 -4.34
N GLU A 94 8.77 -9.13 -4.11
CA GLU A 94 9.48 -10.26 -4.71
C GLU A 94 9.37 -10.25 -6.23
N ARG A 95 8.18 -9.96 -6.77
CA ARG A 95 7.99 -9.81 -8.21
C ARG A 95 8.75 -8.61 -8.78
N ALA A 96 8.72 -7.46 -8.10
CA ALA A 96 9.49 -6.29 -8.47
C ALA A 96 11.00 -6.57 -8.47
N ALA A 97 11.50 -7.28 -7.45
CA ALA A 97 12.91 -7.70 -7.37
C ALA A 97 13.29 -8.67 -8.51
N LYS A 98 12.41 -9.63 -8.85
CA LYS A 98 12.61 -10.53 -10.01
C LYS A 98 12.64 -9.76 -11.32
N MET A 99 11.75 -8.78 -11.52
CA MET A 99 11.73 -7.92 -12.71
C MET A 99 12.99 -7.05 -12.82
N ALA A 100 13.44 -6.46 -11.71
CA ALA A 100 14.67 -5.67 -11.66
C ALA A 100 15.93 -6.52 -11.94
N SER A 101 15.93 -7.78 -11.50
CA SER A 101 17.02 -8.74 -11.79
C SER A 101 17.01 -9.21 -13.25
N GLY A 102 15.82 -9.45 -13.83
CA GLY A 102 15.67 -9.86 -15.23
C GLY A 102 16.15 -8.81 -16.23
N ASN A 103 15.95 -7.53 -15.93
CA ASN A 103 16.35 -6.42 -16.81
C ASN A 103 17.88 -6.21 -16.91
N ARG A 104 18.68 -6.81 -16.02
CA ARG A 104 20.16 -6.74 -16.10
C ARG A 104 20.77 -7.70 -17.13
N ARG A 105 19.99 -8.61 -17.72
CA ARG A 105 20.48 -9.60 -18.71
C ARG A 105 20.39 -9.15 -20.17
N THR A 106 19.81 -7.99 -20.45
CA THR A 106 19.60 -7.47 -21.82
C THR A 106 20.56 -6.35 -22.21
N ALA A 107 21.53 -6.00 -21.37
CA ALA A 107 22.54 -4.98 -21.67
C ALA A 107 23.94 -5.61 -21.72
N MET A 108 24.24 -6.34 -22.80
CA MET A 108 25.61 -6.66 -23.21
C MET A 108 25.63 -6.84 -24.73
N PRO A 109 26.04 -5.82 -25.52
CA PRO A 109 26.50 -6.00 -26.88
C PRO A 109 27.90 -6.63 -26.93
#